data_AF-A0A9Q3DEY3-F1
#
_entry.id   AF-A0A9Q3DEY3-F1
#
_cell.length_a   1.000
_cell.length_b   1.000
_cell.length_c   1.000
_cell.angle_alpha   90.00
_cell.angle_beta   90.00
_cell.angle_gamma   90.00
#
_symmetry.space_group_name_H-M   'P 1'
#
loop_
_entity.id
_entity.type
_entity.pdbx_description
1 polymer ?
#
loop_
_entity_poly.entity_id
_entity_poly.type
_entity_poly.pdbx_seq_one_letter_code
_entity_poly.pdbx_strand_id
1 'polypeptide(L)'
;MEYKDHEGYTCDWVTHIPEIQLAYNKSAHSTTGNSPLLVEKGWNLLIPVDHLKKNLLTISPTAKYFHDMWKSACDTVSRCIPEAEEYTTQRYDKTHKQPNFREGDQVLVSTLNFNNLKVPKKMRDSLVRPFTIIRFIRKNVAVVIFTEEFSMKHPVFPGSLVKPNHQTGDDMFPSRNKSHTPQDIVEVENSLAQ
;
A
#
# COMPACT_ATOMS: atom_id res chain seq x y z
N MET A 1 23.55 -9.84 -22.71
CA MET A 1 23.90 -10.41 -21.39
C MET A 1 22.77 -11.35 -21.05
N GLU A 2 23.00 -12.66 -21.14
CA GLU A 2 22.02 -13.65 -20.68
C GLU A 2 22.04 -13.67 -19.15
N TYR A 3 20.94 -13.31 -18.53
CA TYR A 3 20.77 -13.45 -17.10
C TYR A 3 20.29 -14.89 -16.83
N LYS A 4 21.13 -15.69 -16.15
CA LYS A 4 20.82 -17.08 -15.79
C LYS A 4 20.53 -17.13 -14.29
N ASP A 5 19.36 -17.62 -13.93
CA ASP A 5 19.01 -17.89 -12.53
C ASP A 5 19.80 -19.10 -12.01
N HIS A 6 19.86 -19.28 -10.68
CA HIS A 6 20.59 -20.37 -10.00
C HIS A 6 20.10 -21.78 -10.40
N GLU A 7 18.94 -21.88 -11.05
CA GLU A 7 18.31 -23.12 -11.53
C GLU A 7 18.55 -23.39 -13.03
N GLY A 8 19.33 -22.55 -13.72
CA GLY A 8 19.69 -22.75 -15.13
C GLY A 8 18.65 -22.27 -16.15
N TYR A 9 17.54 -21.67 -15.70
CA TYR A 9 16.59 -20.99 -16.57
C TYR A 9 17.15 -19.63 -17.01
N THR A 10 17.15 -19.37 -18.32
CA THR A 10 17.38 -18.05 -18.91
C THR A 10 16.07 -17.28 -18.92
N CYS A 11 15.90 -16.32 -18.01
CA CYS A 11 14.73 -15.45 -18.01
C CYS A 11 15.03 -14.18 -18.83
N ASP A 12 14.77 -14.24 -20.14
CA ASP A 12 15.03 -13.13 -21.09
C ASP A 12 13.98 -12.00 -21.03
N TRP A 13 13.27 -11.85 -19.92
CA TRP A 13 12.15 -10.90 -19.78
C TRP A 13 12.59 -9.44 -20.01
N VAL A 14 13.86 -9.12 -19.69
CA VAL A 14 14.46 -7.79 -19.94
C VAL A 14 14.47 -7.46 -21.43
N THR A 15 14.74 -8.45 -22.29
CA THR A 15 14.73 -8.30 -23.75
C THR A 15 13.31 -8.04 -24.27
N HIS A 16 12.30 -8.61 -23.60
CA HIS A 16 10.89 -8.47 -23.96
C HIS A 16 10.18 -7.26 -23.35
N ILE A 17 10.86 -6.42 -22.56
CA ILE A 17 10.27 -5.20 -21.98
C ILE A 17 9.58 -4.32 -23.04
N PRO A 18 10.19 -4.03 -24.21
CA PRO A 18 9.55 -3.18 -25.22
C PRO A 18 8.25 -3.80 -25.77
N GLU A 19 8.22 -5.11 -25.93
CA GLU A 19 7.07 -5.86 -26.42
C GLU A 19 5.93 -5.84 -25.40
N ILE A 20 6.25 -6.06 -24.12
CA ILE A 20 5.30 -6.02 -23.01
C ILE A 20 4.73 -4.61 -22.85
N GLN A 21 5.58 -3.58 -22.91
CA GLN A 21 5.15 -2.18 -22.82
C GLN A 21 4.17 -1.85 -23.95
N LEU A 22 4.47 -2.26 -25.18
CA LEU A 22 3.59 -2.06 -26.33
C LEU A 22 2.26 -2.81 -26.16
N ALA A 23 2.31 -4.07 -25.72
CA ALA A 23 1.12 -4.88 -25.47
C ALA A 23 0.23 -4.25 -24.38
N TYR A 24 0.82 -3.83 -23.27
CA TYR A 24 0.12 -3.18 -22.16
C TYR A 24 -0.56 -1.88 -22.62
N ASN A 25 0.18 -0.99 -23.28
CA ASN A 25 -0.31 0.30 -23.75
C ASN A 25 -1.44 0.17 -24.79
N LYS A 26 -1.45 -0.92 -25.56
CA LYS A 26 -2.47 -1.19 -26.57
C LYS A 26 -3.66 -1.99 -26.03
N SER A 27 -3.48 -2.78 -24.97
CA SER A 27 -4.55 -3.57 -24.37
C SER A 27 -5.60 -2.67 -23.71
N ALA A 28 -6.89 -3.02 -23.83
CA ALA A 28 -7.96 -2.29 -23.16
C ALA A 28 -7.92 -2.53 -21.66
N HIS A 29 -7.95 -1.47 -20.86
CA HIS A 29 -7.98 -1.57 -19.41
C HIS A 29 -9.42 -1.72 -18.90
N SER A 30 -9.65 -2.61 -17.93
CA SER A 30 -11.00 -2.94 -17.42
C SER A 30 -11.75 -1.73 -16.86
N THR A 31 -11.07 -0.81 -16.18
CA THR A 31 -11.68 0.39 -15.57
C THR A 31 -12.12 1.43 -16.60
N THR A 32 -11.38 1.58 -17.70
CA THR A 32 -11.58 2.67 -18.67
C THR A 32 -12.26 2.18 -19.94
N GLY A 33 -12.30 0.87 -20.17
CA GLY A 33 -12.78 0.24 -21.41
C GLY A 33 -11.92 0.53 -22.65
N ASN A 34 -10.92 1.39 -22.50
CA ASN A 34 -10.04 1.87 -23.56
C ASN A 34 -8.59 1.52 -23.22
N SER A 35 -7.74 1.48 -24.24
CA SER A 35 -6.31 1.28 -24.07
C SER A 35 -5.63 2.53 -23.49
N PRO A 36 -4.62 2.40 -22.62
CA PRO A 36 -3.90 3.54 -22.06
C PRO A 36 -3.38 4.51 -23.14
N LEU A 37 -2.87 3.97 -24.25
CA LEU A 37 -2.37 4.76 -25.37
C LEU A 37 -3.46 5.60 -26.04
N LEU A 38 -4.66 5.05 -26.21
CA LEU A 38 -5.79 5.78 -26.79
C LEU A 38 -6.21 6.93 -25.87
N VAL A 39 -6.21 6.70 -24.56
CA VAL A 39 -6.58 7.72 -23.58
C VAL A 39 -5.54 8.84 -23.50
N GLU A 40 -4.24 8.51 -23.55
CA GLU A 40 -3.16 9.48 -23.44
C GLU A 40 -2.94 10.26 -24.74
N LYS A 41 -2.92 9.57 -25.89
CA LYS A 41 -2.52 10.16 -27.18
C LYS A 41 -3.70 10.41 -28.12
N GLY A 42 -4.86 9.81 -27.87
CA GLY A 42 -6.04 9.92 -28.74
C GLY A 42 -6.04 8.96 -29.94
N TRP A 43 -5.03 8.10 -30.07
CA TRP A 43 -4.94 7.12 -31.16
C TRP A 43 -4.23 5.84 -30.69
N ASN A 44 -4.50 4.72 -31.37
CA ASN A 44 -3.85 3.44 -31.10
C ASN A 44 -2.77 3.13 -32.14
N LEU A 45 -1.67 2.52 -31.70
CA LEU A 45 -0.62 2.03 -32.58
C LEU A 45 -1.15 0.84 -33.41
N LEU A 46 -0.94 0.92 -34.72
CA LEU A 46 -1.13 -0.19 -35.64
C LEU A 46 0.14 -1.03 -35.65
N ILE A 47 0.02 -2.31 -35.29
CA ILE A 47 1.12 -3.27 -35.37
C ILE A 47 0.90 -4.20 -36.58
N PRO A 48 1.96 -4.80 -37.16
CA PRO A 48 1.86 -5.62 -38.37
C PRO A 48 0.79 -6.72 -38.27
N VAL A 49 0.62 -7.32 -37.09
CA VAL A 49 -0.43 -8.32 -36.82
C VAL A 49 -1.85 -7.79 -37.05
N ASP A 50 -2.11 -6.50 -36.86
CA ASP A 50 -3.43 -5.91 -37.12
C ASP A 50 -3.72 -5.83 -38.61
N HIS A 51 -2.68 -5.60 -39.43
CA HIS A 51 -2.81 -5.59 -40.88
C HIS A 51 -3.03 -7.01 -41.43
N LEU A 52 -2.32 -8.00 -40.88
CA LEU A 52 -2.49 -9.40 -41.25
C LEU A 52 -3.88 -9.93 -40.90
N LYS A 53 -4.43 -9.54 -39.74
CA LYS A 53 -5.77 -9.97 -39.30
C LYS A 53 -6.91 -9.52 -40.21
N LYS A 54 -6.77 -8.39 -40.93
CA LYS A 54 -7.83 -7.84 -41.80
C LYS A 54 -8.16 -8.72 -43.01
N ASN A 55 -7.22 -9.55 -43.47
CA ASN A 55 -7.34 -10.31 -44.72
C ASN A 55 -7.54 -11.83 -44.50
N LEU A 56 -7.72 -12.28 -43.26
CA LEU A 56 -7.91 -13.72 -42.96
C LEU A 56 -9.38 -14.12 -43.12
N LEU A 57 -9.74 -14.63 -44.29
CA LEU A 57 -11.08 -15.16 -44.58
C LEU A 57 -11.31 -16.59 -44.06
N THR A 58 -10.24 -17.31 -43.70
CA THR A 58 -10.33 -18.71 -43.28
C THR A 58 -9.61 -18.90 -41.95
N ILE A 59 -10.37 -19.04 -40.87
CA ILE A 59 -9.84 -19.41 -39.56
C ILE A 59 -9.56 -20.91 -39.59
N SER A 60 -8.31 -21.31 -39.39
CA SER A 60 -7.95 -22.73 -39.24
C SER A 60 -8.74 -23.35 -38.07
N PRO A 61 -9.24 -24.60 -38.20
CA PRO A 61 -9.99 -25.26 -37.12
C PRO A 61 -9.19 -25.34 -35.81
N THR A 62 -7.86 -25.48 -35.89
CA THR A 62 -6.97 -25.45 -34.71
C THR A 62 -6.94 -24.09 -34.03
N ALA A 63 -6.90 -23.01 -34.82
CA ALA A 63 -6.92 -21.64 -34.28
C ALA A 63 -8.27 -21.33 -33.63
N LYS A 64 -9.37 -21.85 -34.18
CA LYS A 64 -10.70 -21.74 -33.59
C LYS A 64 -10.77 -22.47 -32.24
N TYR A 65 -10.30 -23.72 -32.18
CA TYR A 65 -10.25 -24.48 -30.93
C TYR A 65 -9.42 -23.78 -29.86
N PHE A 66 -8.24 -23.25 -30.22
CA PHE A 66 -7.41 -22.49 -29.29
C PHE A 66 -8.10 -21.21 -28.80
N HIS A 67 -8.80 -20.49 -29.69
CA HIS A 67 -9.60 -19.33 -29.29
C HIS A 67 -10.70 -19.75 -28.30
N ASP A 68 -11.45 -20.81 -28.58
CA ASP A 68 -12.54 -21.26 -27.73
C ASP A 68 -12.02 -21.65 -26.33
N MET A 69 -10.88 -22.37 -26.28
CA MET A 69 -10.17 -22.69 -25.04
C MET A 69 -9.72 -21.44 -24.29
N TRP A 70 -9.07 -20.50 -24.98
CA TRP A 70 -8.61 -19.23 -24.40
C TRP A 70 -9.77 -18.42 -23.84
N LYS A 71 -10.88 -18.35 -24.57
CA LYS A 71 -12.09 -17.64 -24.14
C LYS A 71 -12.67 -18.28 -22.88
N SER A 72 -12.79 -19.60 -22.83
CA SER A 72 -13.24 -20.32 -21.64
C SER A 72 -12.34 -20.06 -20.42
N ALA A 73 -11.03 -19.97 -20.61
CA ALA A 73 -10.09 -19.61 -19.55
C ALA A 73 -10.29 -18.15 -19.09
N CYS A 74 -10.44 -17.21 -20.02
CA CYS A 74 -10.74 -15.80 -19.70
C CYS A 74 -12.06 -15.64 -18.96
N ASP A 75 -13.11 -16.36 -19.36
CA ASP A 75 -14.41 -16.34 -18.69
C ASP A 75 -14.30 -16.87 -17.25
N THR A 76 -13.51 -17.92 -17.05
CA THR A 76 -13.22 -18.48 -15.71
C THR A 76 -12.49 -17.47 -14.84
N VAL A 77 -11.42 -16.85 -15.36
CA VAL A 77 -10.66 -15.82 -14.64
C VAL A 77 -11.55 -14.62 -14.30
N SER A 78 -12.38 -14.17 -15.24
CA SER A 78 -13.30 -13.04 -15.05
C SER A 78 -14.32 -13.31 -13.94
N ARG A 79 -14.70 -14.57 -13.73
CA ARG A 79 -15.54 -14.98 -12.58
C ARG A 79 -14.74 -15.10 -11.27
N CYS A 80 -13.51 -15.59 -11.31
CA CYS A 80 -12.69 -15.76 -10.11
C CYS A 80 -12.17 -14.44 -9.51
N ILE A 81 -11.99 -13.39 -10.33
CA ILE A 81 -11.56 -12.07 -9.84
C ILE A 81 -12.53 -11.49 -8.80
N PRO A 82 -13.83 -11.28 -9.09
CA PRO A 82 -14.76 -10.74 -8.11
C PRO A 82 -14.91 -11.65 -6.89
N GLU A 83 -14.90 -12.98 -7.08
CA GLU A 83 -14.93 -13.94 -5.96
C GLU A 83 -13.72 -13.75 -5.02
N ALA A 84 -12.52 -13.53 -5.58
CA ALA A 84 -11.30 -13.27 -4.80
C ALA A 84 -11.32 -11.89 -4.11
N GLU A 85 -11.83 -10.86 -4.79
CA GLU A 85 -11.99 -9.52 -4.24
C GLU A 85 -13.00 -9.51 -3.07
N GLU A 86 -14.15 -10.17 -3.24
CA GLU A 86 -15.16 -10.34 -2.20
C GLU A 86 -14.60 -11.13 -1.01
N TYR A 87 -13.91 -12.24 -1.27
CA TYR A 87 -13.27 -13.04 -0.22
C TYR A 87 -12.27 -12.21 0.60
N THR A 88 -11.41 -11.45 -0.08
CA THR A 88 -10.39 -10.61 0.54
C THR A 88 -11.04 -9.50 1.36
N THR A 89 -12.06 -8.84 0.81
CA THR A 89 -12.81 -7.76 1.48
C THR A 89 -13.52 -8.28 2.73
N GLN A 90 -14.27 -9.38 2.62
CA GLN A 90 -14.97 -9.99 3.77
C GLN A 90 -13.99 -10.39 4.88
N ARG A 91 -12.83 -10.97 4.52
CA ARG A 91 -11.82 -11.38 5.50
C ARG A 91 -11.17 -10.17 6.18
N TYR A 92 -10.89 -9.12 5.40
CA TYR A 92 -10.39 -7.87 5.93
C TYR A 92 -11.40 -7.26 6.90
N ASP A 93 -12.66 -7.08 6.50
CA ASP A 93 -13.70 -6.46 7.35
C ASP A 93 -13.97 -7.24 8.64
N LYS A 94 -13.90 -8.58 8.60
CA LYS A 94 -14.05 -9.44 9.80
C LYS A 94 -12.95 -9.22 10.84
N THR A 95 -11.72 -8.99 10.39
CA THR A 95 -10.54 -8.93 11.27
C THR A 95 -10.11 -7.50 11.58
N HIS A 96 -10.39 -6.57 10.68
CA HIS A 96 -9.94 -5.20 10.75
C HIS A 96 -10.85 -4.38 11.67
N LYS A 97 -10.36 -4.10 12.87
CA LYS A 97 -10.99 -3.13 13.77
C LYS A 97 -10.34 -1.77 13.55
N GLN A 98 -11.11 -0.81 13.03
CA GLN A 98 -10.63 0.57 12.96
C GLN A 98 -10.55 1.12 14.40
N PRO A 99 -9.37 1.54 14.87
CA PRO A 99 -9.29 2.21 16.15
C PRO A 99 -10.03 3.55 16.08
N ASN A 100 -10.95 3.76 17.02
CA ASN A 100 -11.73 4.99 17.13
C ASN A 100 -10.89 6.06 17.86
N PHE A 101 -9.96 6.67 17.13
CA PHE A 101 -9.18 7.78 17.65
C PHE A 101 -9.95 9.10 17.50
N ARG A 102 -9.79 9.99 18.48
CA ARG A 102 -10.30 11.36 18.47
C ARG A 102 -9.16 12.35 18.51
N GLU A 103 -9.44 13.58 18.09
CA GLU A 103 -8.52 14.69 18.25
C GLU A 103 -8.29 14.93 19.75
N GLY A 104 -7.03 15.09 20.15
CA GLY A 104 -6.63 15.18 21.55
C GLY A 104 -6.27 13.84 22.22
N ASP A 105 -6.52 12.69 21.59
CA ASP A 105 -6.15 11.39 22.18
C ASP A 105 -4.61 11.21 22.20
N GLN A 106 -4.13 10.61 23.28
CA GLN A 106 -2.73 10.18 23.39
C GLN A 106 -2.54 8.82 22.71
N VAL A 107 -1.58 8.77 21.79
CA VAL A 107 -1.29 7.60 20.99
C VAL A 107 0.20 7.31 20.91
N LEU A 108 0.54 6.03 20.82
CA LEU A 108 1.89 5.57 20.58
C LEU A 108 2.12 5.43 19.08
N VAL A 109 3.26 5.92 18.59
CA VAL A 109 3.61 5.88 17.15
C VAL A 109 4.66 4.81 16.89
N SER A 110 4.49 4.03 15.83
CA SER A 110 5.44 2.97 15.47
C SER A 110 6.76 3.52 14.93
N THR A 111 7.87 2.90 15.35
CA THR A 111 9.22 3.26 14.90
C THR A 111 9.65 2.61 13.59
N LEU A 112 8.74 1.90 12.90
CA LEU A 112 9.05 1.20 11.65
C LEU A 112 9.70 2.10 10.59
N ASN A 113 9.20 3.33 10.43
CA ASN A 113 9.66 4.28 9.41
C ASN A 113 10.67 5.32 9.93
N PHE A 114 11.14 5.18 11.17
CA PHE A 114 12.15 6.10 11.71
C PHE A 114 13.56 5.57 11.43
N ASN A 115 14.19 6.08 10.36
CA ASN A 115 15.55 5.67 9.99
C ASN A 115 16.63 6.47 10.77
N ASN A 116 16.41 7.77 11.00
CA ASN A 116 17.40 8.64 11.65
C ASN A 116 17.12 8.77 13.15
N LEU A 117 17.11 7.65 13.89
CA LEU A 117 17.11 7.68 15.36
C LEU A 117 18.53 7.40 15.85
N LYS A 118 18.94 8.02 16.95
CA LYS A 118 20.26 7.82 17.55
C LYS A 118 20.48 6.36 18.01
N VAL A 119 19.41 5.60 18.19
CA VAL A 119 19.41 4.21 18.71
C VAL A 119 19.24 3.20 17.56
N PRO A 120 20.03 2.11 17.52
CA PRO A 120 19.89 1.08 16.49
C PRO A 120 18.53 0.37 16.55
N LYS A 121 18.04 -0.10 15.40
CA LYS A 121 16.69 -0.70 15.25
C LYS A 121 16.41 -1.86 16.21
N LYS A 122 17.43 -2.61 16.63
CA LYS A 122 17.30 -3.75 17.55
C LYS A 122 17.19 -3.35 19.04
N MET A 123 17.67 -2.16 19.41
CA MET A 123 17.67 -1.68 20.80
C MET A 123 16.61 -0.61 21.06
N ARG A 124 15.86 -0.19 20.04
CA ARG A 124 14.79 0.79 20.20
C ARG A 124 13.44 0.11 20.39
N ASP A 125 12.56 0.78 21.12
CA ASP A 125 11.18 0.33 21.25
C ASP A 125 10.45 0.36 19.90
N SER A 126 9.59 -0.62 19.68
CA SER A 126 8.77 -0.72 18.47
C SER A 126 7.72 0.41 18.38
N LEU A 127 7.31 0.92 19.54
CA LEU A 127 6.39 2.04 19.71
C LEU A 127 7.06 3.09 20.58
N VAL A 128 7.14 4.31 20.08
CA VAL A 128 7.66 5.46 20.84
C VAL A 128 6.54 6.20 21.51
N ARG A 129 6.93 6.90 22.59
CA ARG A 129 6.25 7.90 23.43
C ARG A 129 4.79 8.21 23.08
N PRO A 130 3.93 8.42 24.10
CA PRO A 130 2.59 8.92 23.85
C PRO A 130 2.67 10.34 23.28
N PHE A 131 2.13 10.50 22.08
CA PHE A 131 1.98 11.78 21.41
C PHE A 131 0.50 12.11 21.24
N THR A 132 0.19 13.39 21.15
CA THR A 132 -1.20 13.85 21.01
C THR A 132 -1.59 13.97 19.54
N ILE A 133 -2.76 13.45 19.18
CA ILE A 133 -3.35 13.66 17.85
C ILE A 133 -3.88 15.10 17.77
N ILE A 134 -3.42 15.87 16.79
CA ILE A 134 -3.93 17.21 16.51
C ILE A 134 -5.25 17.12 15.74
N ARG A 135 -5.22 16.38 14.63
CA ARG A 135 -6.31 16.30 13.66
C ARG A 135 -6.18 15.11 12.73
N PHE A 136 -7.25 14.81 12.01
CA PHE A 136 -7.26 13.80 10.94
C PHE A 136 -7.28 14.44 9.55
N ILE A 137 -6.37 14.01 8.66
CA ILE A 137 -6.41 14.42 7.24
C ILE A 137 -7.47 13.60 6.49
N ARG A 138 -7.56 12.32 6.82
CA ARG A 138 -8.57 11.37 6.32
C ARG A 138 -9.00 10.48 7.49
N LYS A 139 -10.05 9.69 7.30
CA LYS A 139 -10.60 8.77 8.33
C LYS A 139 -9.53 7.90 9.02
N ASN A 140 -8.47 7.50 8.31
CA ASN A 140 -7.41 6.62 8.83
C ASN A 140 -6.01 7.26 8.79
N VAL A 141 -5.91 8.59 8.77
CA VAL A 141 -4.62 9.29 8.72
C VAL A 141 -4.60 10.40 9.76
N ALA A 142 -3.82 10.21 10.82
CA ALA A 142 -3.69 11.11 11.95
C ALA A 142 -2.46 12.01 11.80
N VAL A 143 -2.58 13.26 12.23
CA VAL A 143 -1.47 14.19 12.42
C VAL A 143 -1.17 14.27 13.91
N VAL A 144 0.09 14.10 14.27
CA VAL A 144 0.55 13.97 15.64
C VAL A 144 1.52 15.10 15.99
N ILE A 145 1.44 15.63 17.22
CA ILE A 145 2.41 16.59 17.74
C ILE A 145 3.67 15.84 18.16
N PHE A 146 4.80 16.19 17.56
CA PHE A 146 6.10 15.68 18.00
C PHE A 146 6.75 16.60 19.02
N THR A 147 7.38 15.97 20.02
CA THR A 147 8.31 16.64 20.94
C THR A 147 9.69 16.78 20.29
N GLU A 148 10.55 17.60 20.87
CA GLU A 148 11.76 18.16 20.25
C GLU A 148 12.67 17.11 19.56
N GLU A 149 12.83 15.92 20.15
CA GLU A 149 13.65 14.83 19.57
C GLU A 149 13.11 14.27 18.24
N PHE A 150 11.81 14.44 17.99
CA PHE A 150 11.10 13.92 16.82
C PHE A 150 10.59 15.04 15.89
N SER A 151 10.89 16.31 16.19
CA SER A 151 10.42 17.48 15.43
C SER A 151 10.81 17.42 13.94
N MET A 152 11.96 16.82 13.60
CA MET A 152 12.39 16.64 12.21
C MET A 152 11.68 15.49 11.45
N LYS A 153 10.75 14.76 12.09
CA LYS A 153 10.02 13.65 11.45
C LYS A 153 8.70 14.15 10.87
N HIS A 154 8.24 13.50 9.80
CA HIS A 154 6.93 13.78 9.24
C HIS A 154 5.82 13.43 10.25
N PRO A 155 4.94 14.37 10.62
CA PRO A 155 3.95 14.20 11.69
C PRO A 155 2.71 13.40 11.27
N VAL A 156 2.65 12.93 10.02
CA VAL A 156 1.47 12.30 9.43
C VAL A 156 1.63 10.79 9.43
N PHE A 157 0.72 10.10 10.12
CA PHE A 157 0.75 8.64 10.25
C PHE A 157 -0.56 8.00 9.80
N PRO A 158 -0.50 6.90 9.02
CA PRO A 158 -1.65 6.05 8.83
C PRO A 158 -2.03 5.40 10.17
N GLY A 159 -3.32 5.19 10.43
CA GLY A 159 -3.80 4.63 11.70
C GLY A 159 -3.31 3.21 11.98
N SER A 160 -2.78 2.49 10.99
CA SER A 160 -2.09 1.20 11.22
C SER A 160 -0.78 1.33 11.98
N LEU A 161 -0.13 2.51 11.93
CA LEU A 161 1.12 2.80 12.63
C LEU A 161 0.90 3.54 13.95
N VAL A 162 -0.35 3.74 14.33
CA VAL A 162 -0.75 4.45 15.55
C VAL A 162 -1.49 3.47 16.45
N LYS A 163 -1.14 3.43 17.73
CA LYS A 163 -1.82 2.59 18.72
C LYS A 163 -2.35 3.43 19.88
N PRO A 164 -3.51 3.08 20.45
CA PRO A 164 -4.02 3.77 21.64
C PRO A 164 -3.03 3.62 22.79
N ASN A 165 -2.79 4.71 23.53
CA ASN A 165 -2.01 4.64 24.75
C ASN A 165 -2.87 4.06 25.89
N HIS A 166 -2.62 2.81 26.27
CA HIS A 166 -3.27 2.20 27.41
C HIS A 166 -2.42 2.52 28.65
N GLN A 167 -2.81 3.54 29.42
CA GLN A 167 -2.21 3.78 30.72
C GLN A 167 -2.57 2.59 31.63
N THR A 168 -1.66 1.63 31.73
CA THR A 168 -1.79 0.55 32.70
C THR A 168 -1.59 1.17 34.07
N GLY A 169 -2.65 1.29 34.87
CA GLY A 169 -2.59 1.80 36.23
C GLY A 169 -1.56 1.02 37.04
N ASP A 170 -0.80 1.71 37.88
CA ASP A 170 0.24 1.11 38.72
C ASP A 170 -0.30 0.00 39.63
N ASP A 171 -1.58 0.07 39.97
CA ASP A 171 -2.28 -0.90 40.81
C ASP A 171 -2.37 -2.29 40.17
N MET A 172 -2.37 -2.39 38.84
CA MET A 172 -2.48 -3.69 38.16
C MET A 172 -1.17 -4.49 38.13
N PHE A 173 -0.02 -3.80 38.19
CA PHE A 173 1.30 -4.47 38.12
C PHE A 173 2.30 -3.78 39.05
N PRO A 174 2.12 -3.92 40.38
CA PRO A 174 2.91 -3.21 41.38
C PRO A 174 4.40 -3.58 41.35
N SER A 175 4.75 -4.78 40.86
CA SER A 175 6.14 -5.25 40.73
C SER A 175 6.85 -4.75 39.46
N ARG A 176 6.21 -3.94 38.62
CA ARG A 176 6.81 -3.45 37.37
C ARG A 176 7.68 -2.23 37.64
N ASN A 177 9.00 -2.39 37.54
CA ASN A 177 9.93 -1.27 37.59
C ASN A 177 9.62 -0.30 36.45
N LYS A 178 9.19 0.93 36.77
CA LYS A 178 8.99 1.98 35.76
C LYS A 178 10.35 2.31 35.16
N SER A 179 10.51 2.11 33.85
CA SER A 179 11.63 2.76 33.16
C SER A 179 11.42 4.27 33.29
N HIS A 180 12.46 4.98 33.74
CA HIS A 180 12.43 6.43 33.89
C HIS A 180 12.10 7.06 32.53
N THR A 181 10.85 7.49 32.37
CA THR A 181 10.41 8.27 31.22
C THR A 181 10.63 9.73 31.60
N PRO A 182 11.46 10.50 30.88
CA PRO A 182 11.53 11.94 31.09
C PRO A 182 10.15 12.53 30.81
N GLN A 183 9.53 13.16 31.81
CA GLN A 183 8.28 13.90 31.65
C GLN A 183 8.58 15.18 30.87
N ASP A 184 7.90 15.36 29.74
CA ASP A 184 7.99 16.58 28.97
C ASP A 184 7.18 17.68 29.69
N ILE A 185 7.85 18.76 30.10
CA ILE A 185 7.22 19.95 30.69
C ILE A 185 6.45 20.64 29.57
N VAL A 186 5.12 20.61 29.63
CA VAL A 186 4.29 21.46 28.79
C VAL A 186 4.38 22.87 29.39
N GLU A 187 5.29 23.70 28.87
CA GLU A 187 5.23 25.14 29.10
C GLU A 187 3.96 25.65 28.41
N VAL A 188 2.89 25.76 29.19
CA VAL A 188 1.70 26.51 28.82
C VAL A 188 2.12 27.97 28.82
N GLU A 189 2.43 28.53 27.64
CA GLU A 189 2.42 29.98 27.45
C GLU A 189 1.00 30.49 27.73
N ASN A 190 0.75 30.81 29.00
CA ASN A 190 -0.33 31.66 29.43
C ASN A 190 -0.02 33.08 28.95
N SER A 191 -0.36 33.40 27.70
CA SER A 191 -0.54 34.79 27.29
C SER A 191 -1.90 35.28 27.83
N LEU A 192 -1.92 35.62 29.11
CA LEU A 192 -2.93 36.49 29.71
C LEU A 192 -2.50 37.95 29.52
N ALA A 193 -3.40 38.72 28.91
CA ALA A 193 -3.66 40.14 29.16
C ALA A 193 -2.47 41.12 29.15
N GLN A 194 -2.38 41.90 28.07
CA GLN A 194 -2.53 43.37 28.10
C GLN A 194 -2.84 43.90 26.71
#